data_AF-A0A7X8T2C9-F1
#
_entry.id   AF-A0A7X8T2C9-F1
#
_cell.length_a   1.000
_cell.length_b   1.000
_cell.length_c   1.000
_cell.angle_alpha   90.00
_cell.angle_beta   90.00
_cell.angle_gamma   90.00
#
_symmetry.space_group_name_H-M   'P 1'
#
loop_
_entity.id
_entity.type
_entity.pdbx_description
1 polymer ?
#
loop_
_entity_poly.entity_id
_entity_poly.type
_entity_poly.pdbx_seq_one_letter_code
_entity_poly.pdbx_strand_id
1 'polypeptide(L)'
;MIVRVTMIAAGMAAMTAMSAIAGQLVYQPTNPTFGGNALNGSFLLSTAQTQGAGVKSGQQQTPDLSGLDNALSNLGNTNQGAGSGGAAPVIVIQSGQVPTTP
;
A
#
# COMPACT_ATOMS: atom_id res chain seq x y z
N MET A 1 -47.12 37.82 10.62
CA MET A 1 -45.67 37.70 10.32
C MET A 1 -44.93 36.90 11.40
N ILE A 2 -45.07 37.26 12.68
CA ILE A 2 -44.42 36.61 13.83
C ILE A 2 -44.62 35.08 13.94
N VAL A 3 -45.84 34.57 13.73
CA VAL A 3 -46.14 33.11 13.88
C VAL A 3 -45.42 32.24 12.84
N ARG A 4 -45.15 32.77 11.64
CA ARG A 4 -44.41 32.03 10.60
C ARG A 4 -42.92 31.96 10.92
N VAL A 5 -42.38 33.01 11.54
CA VAL A 5 -40.96 33.07 11.95
C VAL A 5 -40.69 32.10 13.10
N THR A 6 -41.60 32.00 14.08
CA THR A 6 -41.47 31.03 15.19
C THR A 6 -41.58 29.59 14.72
N MET A 7 -42.44 29.28 13.75
CA MET A 7 -42.53 27.93 13.16
C MET A 7 -41.22 27.50 12.47
N ILE A 8 -40.62 28.41 11.68
CA ILE A 8 -39.35 28.14 10.99
C ILE A 8 -38.21 27.98 12.00
N ALA A 9 -38.16 28.85 13.02
CA ALA A 9 -37.13 28.78 14.06
C ALA A 9 -37.22 27.47 14.88
N ALA A 10 -38.42 27.03 15.23
CA ALA A 10 -38.64 25.76 15.93
C ALA A 10 -38.23 24.56 15.07
N GLY A 11 -38.54 24.59 13.77
CA GLY A 11 -38.10 23.56 12.81
C GLY A 11 -36.58 23.46 12.73
N MET A 12 -35.89 24.60 12.61
CA MET A 12 -34.42 24.63 12.54
C MET A 12 -33.76 24.14 13.84
N ALA A 13 -34.30 24.51 15.01
CA ALA A 13 -33.79 24.05 16.30
C ALA A 13 -33.95 22.53 16.50
N ALA A 14 -35.00 21.94 15.96
CA ALA A 14 -35.19 20.49 16.01
C ALA A 14 -34.15 19.72 15.15
N MET A 15 -33.69 20.30 14.04
CA MET A 15 -32.69 19.66 13.18
C MET A 15 -31.29 19.66 13.79
N THR A 16 -30.97 20.62 14.67
CA THR A 16 -29.66 20.68 15.35
C THR A 16 -29.57 19.76 16.56
N ALA A 17 -30.69 19.17 17.02
CA ALA A 17 -30.74 18.28 18.17
C ALA A 17 -30.35 16.83 17.84
N MET A 18 -30.12 16.51 16.57
CA MET A 18 -29.65 15.18 16.16
C MET A 18 -28.17 15.00 16.52
N SER A 19 -27.90 14.03 17.40
CA SER A 19 -26.55 13.64 17.76
C SER A 19 -25.87 12.98 16.55
N ALA A 20 -24.80 13.59 16.05
CA ALA A 20 -23.99 13.02 14.99
C ALA A 20 -23.23 11.80 15.53
N ILE A 21 -23.61 10.61 15.07
CA ILE A 21 -22.94 9.35 15.43
C ILE A 21 -21.76 9.19 14.48
N ALA A 22 -20.56 9.59 14.91
CA ALA A 22 -19.33 9.36 14.17
C ALA A 22 -18.68 8.06 14.63
N GLY A 23 -18.26 7.21 13.68
CA GLY A 23 -17.41 6.07 13.97
C GLY A 23 -16.00 6.51 14.41
N GLN A 24 -15.28 5.63 15.09
CA GLN A 24 -13.88 5.91 15.45
C GLN A 24 -13.02 5.92 14.19
N LEU A 25 -12.38 7.06 13.92
CA LEU A 25 -11.31 7.12 12.93
C LEU A 25 -9.98 6.77 13.62
N VAL A 26 -9.62 5.49 13.57
CA VAL A 26 -8.34 5.01 14.10
C VAL A 26 -7.25 5.21 13.05
N TYR A 27 -6.22 5.99 13.37
CA TYR A 27 -5.05 6.11 12.51
C TYR A 27 -4.24 4.83 12.57
N GLN A 28 -4.06 4.20 11.41
CA GLN A 28 -3.17 3.06 11.23
C GLN A 28 -2.16 3.44 10.15
N PRO A 29 -0.85 3.44 10.45
CA PRO A 29 0.17 3.70 9.45
C PRO A 29 -0.01 2.75 8.27
N THR A 30 0.11 3.25 7.05
CA THR A 30 0.08 2.40 5.85
C THR A 30 1.36 1.61 5.66
N ASN A 31 2.48 2.15 6.18
CA ASN A 31 3.79 1.52 6.11
C ASN A 31 3.95 0.46 7.22
N PRO A 32 4.30 -0.79 6.89
CA PRO A 32 4.55 -1.86 7.85
C PRO A 32 5.56 -1.50 8.96
N THR A 33 6.57 -0.67 8.69
CA THR A 33 7.63 -0.35 9.66
C THR A 33 7.14 0.40 10.88
N PHE A 34 5.98 1.06 10.78
CA PHE A 34 5.36 1.82 11.87
C PHE A 34 4.19 1.08 12.51
N GLY A 35 4.06 -0.24 12.27
CA GLY A 35 2.94 -1.05 12.78
C GLY A 35 1.72 -1.08 11.87
N GLY A 36 1.90 -0.76 10.59
CA GLY A 36 0.89 -0.87 9.55
C GLY A 36 0.65 -2.30 9.04
N ASN A 37 -0.23 -2.43 8.05
CA ASN A 37 -0.52 -3.71 7.42
C ASN A 37 0.71 -4.27 6.69
N ALA A 38 1.23 -5.42 7.15
CA ALA A 38 2.40 -6.08 6.58
C ALA A 38 2.24 -6.45 5.09
N LEU A 39 1.01 -6.69 4.63
CA LEU A 39 0.72 -7.02 3.22
C LEU A 39 1.05 -5.87 2.26
N ASN A 40 1.14 -4.63 2.75
CA ASN A 40 1.48 -3.47 1.92
C ASN A 40 3.00 -3.35 1.67
N GLY A 41 3.83 -4.16 2.33
CA GLY A 41 5.29 -4.01 2.29
C GLY A 41 5.91 -4.20 0.90
N SER A 42 5.52 -5.24 0.18
CA SER A 42 6.03 -5.54 -1.17
C SER A 42 5.62 -4.45 -2.17
N PHE A 43 4.37 -3.99 -2.10
CA PHE A 43 3.85 -2.93 -2.96
C PHE A 43 4.58 -1.60 -2.72
N LEU A 44 4.72 -1.19 -1.45
CA LEU A 44 5.38 0.07 -1.10
C LEU A 44 6.88 0.05 -1.47
N LEU A 45 7.55 -1.09 -1.29
CA LEU A 45 8.96 -1.25 -1.66
C LEU A 45 9.16 -1.22 -3.18
N SER A 46 8.37 -1.98 -3.94
CA SER A 46 8.41 -1.97 -5.40
C SER A 46 8.14 -0.57 -5.97
N THR A 47 7.11 0.10 -5.43
CA THR A 47 6.74 1.48 -5.80
C THR A 47 7.87 2.48 -5.53
N ALA A 48 8.59 2.31 -4.41
CA ALA A 48 9.75 3.14 -4.08
C ALA A 48 10.95 2.87 -4.99
N GLN A 49 11.16 1.61 -5.39
CA GLN A 49 12.19 1.22 -6.34
C GLN A 49 11.90 1.84 -7.71
N THR A 50 10.71 1.61 -8.29
CA THR A 50 10.30 2.11 -9.62
C THR A 50 10.39 3.63 -9.75
N GLN A 51 10.00 4.37 -8.71
CA GLN A 51 10.09 5.83 -8.71
C GLN A 51 11.52 6.37 -8.56
N GLY A 52 12.50 5.50 -8.31
CA GLY A 52 13.91 5.89 -8.27
C GLY A 52 14.27 6.81 -7.10
N ALA A 53 13.41 6.99 -6.10
CA ALA A 53 13.73 7.84 -4.94
C ALA A 53 14.90 7.29 -4.11
N GLY A 54 15.28 6.03 -4.31
CA GLY A 54 16.48 5.39 -3.76
C GLY A 54 17.67 5.29 -4.70
N VAL A 55 17.56 5.68 -5.98
CA VAL A 55 18.72 5.70 -6.89
C VAL A 55 19.42 7.04 -6.75
N LYS A 56 20.72 7.01 -6.43
CA LYS A 56 21.56 8.22 -6.35
C LYS A 56 21.36 9.04 -7.64
N SER A 57 21.10 10.33 -7.50
CA SER A 57 21.02 11.27 -8.62
C SER A 57 22.26 11.12 -9.51
N GLY A 58 22.09 10.58 -10.72
CA GLY A 58 23.16 10.45 -11.70
C GLY A 58 23.31 9.09 -12.39
N GLN A 59 22.50 8.08 -12.07
CA GLN A 59 22.46 6.83 -12.85
C GLN A 59 21.02 6.58 -13.31
N GLN A 60 20.71 6.94 -14.56
CA GLN A 60 19.50 6.48 -15.24
C GLN A 60 19.58 4.97 -15.45
N GLN A 61 19.27 4.21 -14.41
CA GLN A 61 18.99 2.79 -14.53
C GLN A 61 17.57 2.61 -14.02
N THR A 62 16.64 2.38 -14.95
CA THR A 62 15.32 1.87 -14.58
C THR A 62 15.56 0.65 -13.68
N PRO A 63 14.94 0.56 -12.50
CA PRO A 63 15.17 -0.57 -11.61
C PRO A 63 14.77 -1.86 -12.33
N ASP A 64 15.68 -2.83 -12.36
CA ASP A 64 15.41 -4.16 -12.89
C ASP A 64 14.40 -4.88 -11.99
N LEU A 65 13.18 -5.08 -12.50
CA LEU A 65 12.07 -5.72 -11.78
C LEU A 65 11.98 -7.24 -12.05
N SER A 66 12.89 -7.80 -12.86
CA SER A 66 12.86 -9.23 -13.22
C SER A 66 12.98 -10.15 -12.00
N GLY A 67 13.75 -9.75 -10.98
CA GLY A 67 13.83 -10.48 -9.72
C GLY A 67 12.53 -10.49 -8.91
N LEU A 68 11.69 -9.46 -9.08
CA LEU A 68 10.40 -9.32 -8.40
C LEU A 68 9.32 -10.17 -9.08
N ASP A 69 9.30 -10.24 -10.42
CA ASP A 69 8.38 -11.13 -11.15
C ASP A 69 8.60 -12.60 -10.77
N ASN A 70 9.87 -12.99 -10.61
CA ASN A 70 10.22 -14.34 -10.16
C ASN A 70 9.83 -14.59 -8.70
N ALA A 71 10.02 -13.62 -7.81
CA ALA A 71 9.62 -13.73 -6.41
C ALA A 71 8.09 -13.80 -6.25
N LEU A 72 7.35 -13.02 -7.03
CA LEU A 72 5.88 -13.02 -7.02
C LEU A 72 5.31 -14.29 -7.64
N SER A 73 5.91 -14.81 -8.70
CA SER A 73 5.57 -16.11 -9.28
C SER A 73 5.75 -17.25 -8.26
N ASN A 74 6.83 -17.21 -7.49
CA ASN A 74 7.09 -18.21 -6.45
C ASN A 74 6.14 -18.10 -5.24
N LEU A 75 5.70 -16.87 -4.92
CA LEU A 75 4.66 -16.62 -3.91
C LEU A 75 3.26 -17.04 -4.39
N GLY A 76 2.96 -16.83 -5.68
CA GLY A 76 1.75 -17.34 -6.34
C GLY A 76 1.71 -18.87 -6.35
N ASN A 77 2.86 -19.53 -6.41
CA ASN A 77 2.99 -20.99 -6.36
C ASN A 77 2.85 -21.57 -4.94
N THR A 78 3.16 -20.81 -3.87
CA THR A 78 3.02 -21.29 -2.48
C THR A 78 1.58 -21.39 -1.99
N ASN A 79 0.62 -20.80 -2.73
CA ASN A 79 -0.82 -20.99 -2.47
C ASN A 79 -1.39 -22.27 -3.13
N GLN A 80 -0.59 -23.03 -3.88
CA GLN A 80 -0.95 -24.34 -4.45
C GLN A 80 -0.15 -25.46 -3.78
N GLY A 81 -0.45 -25.76 -2.52
CA GLY A 81 0.05 -26.99 -1.88
C GLY A 81 0.58 -26.78 -0.48
N ALA A 82 -0.27 -27.11 0.49
CA ALA A 82 0.10 -27.31 1.88
C ALA A 82 1.28 -28.30 2.02
N GLY A 83 2.36 -27.88 2.69
CA GLY A 83 3.48 -28.79 2.96
C GLY A 83 4.72 -28.10 3.52
N SER A 84 4.71 -27.86 4.84
CA SER A 84 5.87 -27.85 5.75
C SER A 84 7.26 -28.12 5.13
N GLY A 85 8.13 -27.11 5.12
CA GLY A 85 9.58 -27.30 4.93
C GLY A 85 10.29 -26.03 4.51
N GLY A 86 10.80 -25.25 5.47
CA GLY A 86 11.53 -24.02 5.22
C GLY A 86 12.78 -24.24 4.37
N ALA A 87 12.77 -23.73 3.15
CA ALA A 87 13.97 -23.46 2.36
C ALA A 87 13.91 -22.00 1.95
N ALA A 88 14.71 -21.16 2.60
CA ALA A 88 14.96 -19.80 2.14
C ALA A 88 15.51 -19.87 0.70
N PRO A 89 15.05 -19.04 -0.24
CA PRO A 89 15.52 -19.10 -1.62
C PRO A 89 17.01 -18.70 -1.68
N VAL A 90 17.86 -19.63 -2.10
CA VAL A 90 19.26 -19.34 -2.46
C VAL A 90 19.26 -18.68 -3.83
N ILE A 91 19.56 -17.39 -3.86
CA ILE A 91 19.64 -16.59 -5.09
C ILE A 91 21.05 -16.78 -5.69
N VAL A 92 21.17 -17.57 -6.75
CA VAL A 92 22.41 -17.70 -7.52
C VAL A 92 22.40 -16.64 -8.62
N ILE A 93 23.09 -15.52 -8.40
CA ILE A 93 23.27 -14.47 -9.42
C ILE A 93 24.43 -14.87 -10.31
N GLN A 94 24.16 -15.38 -11.50
CA GLN A 94 25.19 -15.69 -12.49
C GLN A 94 25.65 -14.39 -13.15
N SER A 95 26.80 -13.87 -12.72
CA SER A 95 27.46 -12.71 -13.32
C SER A 95 27.76 -12.97 -14.80
N GLY A 96 27.14 -12.25 -15.73
CA GLY A 96 27.67 -12.18 -17.10
C GLY A 96 26.72 -12.06 -18.30
N GLN A 97 25.42 -11.78 -18.15
CA GLN A 97 24.56 -11.51 -19.32
C GLN A 97 23.81 -10.19 -19.12
N VAL A 98 24.46 -9.09 -19.49
CA VAL A 98 23.80 -7.80 -19.73
C VAL A 98 23.57 -7.73 -21.25
N PRO A 99 22.32 -7.79 -21.74
CA PRO A 99 22.04 -7.54 -23.14
C PRO A 99 22.43 -6.10 -23.51
N THR A 100 23.53 -5.96 -24.25
CA THR A 100 23.91 -4.69 -24.86
C THR A 100 23.19 -4.57 -26.19
N THR A 101 22.20 -3.69 -26.27
CA THR A 101 21.67 -3.19 -27.53
C THR A 101 21.56 -1.67 -27.45
N PRO A 102 21.84 -0.98 -28.57
CA PRO A 102 22.48 0.34 -28.62
C PRO A 102 21.63 1.49 -28.10
#